data_AF-A0A7C8VBI0-F1
#
_entry.id   AF-A0A7C8VBI0-F1
#
_cell.length_a   1.000
_cell.length_b   1.000
_cell.length_c   1.000
_cell.angle_alpha   90.00
_cell.angle_beta   90.00
_cell.angle_gamma   90.00
#
_symmetry.space_group_name_H-M   'P 1'
#
loop_
_entity.id
_entity.type
_entity.pdbx_description
1 polymer ?
#
loop_
_entity_poly.entity_id
_entity_poly.type
_entity_poly.pdbx_seq_one_letter_code
_entity_poly.pdbx_strand_id
1 'polypeptide(L)'
;MKVQRDKLKAYKKRIQVVLDREHEIARECLRNDQKDKALLALRKRKFQEQLLSKTDKQLEALEQLTSNVEFALIQKDVLYGLQQGNTVLKQIEKEMSLEKAEKIMGDTEDAIAYQKQLDEIITRNMSNEDQDAVDEEFELMLREAKAEQRVQQGLPPEGVPAMPNAPNSEPVSSLVEPTEEEKELKAKTKARERKQQLLAA
;
A
#
# COMPACT_ATOMS: atom_id res chain seq x y z
N MET A 1 41.71 3.35 -1.91
CA MET A 1 41.22 3.86 -3.20
C MET A 1 42.00 5.06 -3.73
N LYS A 2 42.11 6.18 -3.00
CA LYS A 2 42.87 7.38 -3.46
C LYS A 2 44.33 7.07 -3.87
N VAL A 3 45.07 6.34 -3.03
CA VAL A 3 46.46 5.94 -3.32
C VAL A 3 46.59 5.11 -4.60
N GLN A 4 45.64 4.21 -4.90
CA GLN A 4 45.68 3.42 -6.15
C GLN A 4 45.42 4.31 -7.37
N ARG A 5 44.48 5.25 -7.28
CA ARG A 5 44.20 6.23 -8.33
C ARG A 5 45.43 7.08 -8.64
N ASP A 6 46.12 7.58 -7.61
CA ASP A 6 47.31 8.42 -7.77
C ASP A 6 48.48 7.65 -8.39
N LYS A 7 48.65 6.38 -8.00
CA LYS A 7 49.64 5.49 -8.62
C LYS A 7 49.36 5.26 -10.11
N LEU A 8 48.09 5.04 -10.48
CA LEU A 8 47.69 4.88 -11.89
C LEU A 8 47.91 6.17 -12.70
N LYS A 9 47.60 7.34 -12.13
CA LYS A 9 47.88 8.65 -12.75
C LYS A 9 49.38 8.87 -12.97
N ALA A 10 50.19 8.54 -11.97
CA ALA A 10 51.65 8.61 -12.08
C ALA A 10 52.19 7.63 -13.14
N TYR A 11 51.62 6.41 -13.21
CA TYR A 11 51.99 5.42 -14.21
C TYR A 11 51.65 5.85 -15.64
N LYS A 12 50.44 6.41 -15.85
CA LYS A 12 50.03 7.01 -17.14
C LYS A 12 51.03 8.07 -17.61
N LYS A 13 51.42 8.99 -16.72
CA LYS A 13 52.38 10.05 -17.04
C LYS A 13 53.76 9.50 -17.41
N ARG A 14 54.22 8.45 -16.73
CA ARG A 14 55.49 7.76 -17.03
C ARG A 14 55.45 7.05 -18.38
N ILE A 15 54.37 6.31 -18.68
CA ILE A 15 54.24 5.63 -19.98
C ILE A 15 54.21 6.62 -21.13
N GLN A 16 53.55 7.77 -20.98
CA GLN A 16 53.49 8.78 -22.05
C GLN A 16 54.90 9.21 -22.48
N VAL A 17 55.80 9.47 -21.50
CA VAL A 17 57.20 9.83 -21.79
C VAL A 17 57.95 8.69 -22.49
N VAL A 18 57.66 7.43 -22.13
CA VAL A 18 58.26 6.27 -22.80
C VAL A 18 57.76 6.13 -24.25
N LEU A 19 56.46 6.34 -24.49
CA LEU A 19 55.87 6.31 -25.83
C LEU A 19 56.48 7.36 -26.76
N ASP A 20 56.65 8.58 -26.26
CA ASP A 20 57.26 9.68 -27.02
C ASP A 20 58.71 9.33 -27.39
N ARG A 21 59.47 8.77 -26.43
CA ARG A 21 60.85 8.29 -26.66
C ARG A 21 60.93 7.12 -27.63
N GLU A 22 60.04 6.14 -27.55
CA GLU A 22 59.97 5.02 -28.50
C GLU A 22 59.63 5.50 -29.91
N HIS A 23 58.83 6.57 -30.02
CA HIS A 23 58.51 7.19 -31.30
C HIS A 23 59.72 7.94 -31.90
N GLU A 24 60.52 8.63 -31.08
CA GLU A 24 61.77 9.25 -31.52
C GLU A 24 62.78 8.20 -32.00
N ILE A 25 62.98 7.12 -31.21
CA ILE A 25 63.87 6.01 -31.58
C ILE A 25 63.41 5.36 -32.90
N ALA A 26 62.10 5.17 -33.10
CA ALA A 26 61.58 4.65 -34.36
C ALA A 26 61.91 5.57 -35.55
N ARG A 27 61.83 6.91 -35.37
CA ARG A 27 62.21 7.88 -36.42
C ARG A 27 63.71 7.84 -36.71
N GLU A 28 64.55 7.73 -35.69
CA GLU A 28 66.00 7.62 -35.85
C GLU A 28 66.41 6.32 -36.57
N CYS A 29 65.80 5.19 -36.21
CA CYS A 29 66.04 3.91 -36.90
C CYS A 29 65.63 3.94 -38.37
N LEU A 30 64.57 4.68 -38.72
CA LEU A 30 64.16 4.90 -40.12
C LEU A 30 65.16 5.77 -40.89
N ARG A 31 65.76 6.78 -40.26
CA ARG A 31 66.82 7.60 -40.88
C ARG A 31 68.11 6.82 -41.14
N ASN A 32 68.38 5.81 -40.32
CA ASN A 32 69.57 4.95 -40.42
C ASN A 32 69.33 3.66 -41.25
N ASP A 33 68.24 3.58 -42.02
CA ASP A 33 67.82 2.42 -42.83
C ASP A 33 67.63 1.08 -42.08
N GLN A 34 67.54 1.11 -40.74
CA GLN A 34 67.36 -0.08 -39.90
C GLN A 34 65.88 -0.43 -39.71
N LYS A 35 65.27 -0.99 -40.77
CA LYS A 35 63.83 -1.31 -40.83
C LYS A 35 63.36 -2.28 -39.73
N ASP A 36 64.12 -3.32 -39.43
CA ASP A 36 63.72 -4.33 -38.43
C ASP A 36 63.64 -3.75 -37.01
N LYS A 37 64.57 -2.86 -36.66
CA LYS A 37 64.58 -2.18 -35.35
C LYS A 37 63.47 -1.14 -35.25
N ALA A 38 63.18 -0.42 -36.33
CA ALA A 38 62.04 0.49 -36.38
C ALA A 38 60.71 -0.25 -36.19
N LEU A 39 60.52 -1.41 -36.84
CA LEU A 39 59.34 -2.25 -36.66
C LEU A 39 59.21 -2.76 -35.23
N LEU A 40 60.31 -3.18 -34.59
CA LEU A 40 60.28 -3.61 -33.20
C LEU A 40 59.89 -2.47 -32.25
N ALA A 41 60.44 -1.26 -32.45
CA ALA A 41 60.09 -0.08 -31.66
C ALA A 41 58.60 0.28 -31.81
N LEU A 42 58.05 0.24 -33.03
CA LEU A 42 56.63 0.50 -33.27
C LEU A 42 55.71 -0.57 -32.64
N ARG A 43 56.13 -1.85 -32.63
CA ARG A 43 55.38 -2.93 -31.95
C ARG A 43 55.36 -2.71 -30.43
N LYS A 44 56.49 -2.32 -29.82
CA LYS A 44 56.57 -1.98 -28.39
C LYS A 44 55.66 -0.79 -28.05
N ARG A 45 55.69 0.24 -28.90
CA ARG A 45 54.83 1.42 -28.76
C ARG A 45 53.35 1.04 -28.76
N LYS A 46 52.92 0.23 -29.73
CA LYS A 46 51.53 -0.22 -29.84
C LYS A 46 51.09 -1.07 -28.63
N PHE A 47 51.97 -1.89 -28.08
CA PHE A 47 51.69 -2.65 -26.86
C PHE A 47 51.52 -1.73 -25.64
N GLN A 48 52.37 -0.71 -25.51
CA GLN A 48 52.26 0.28 -24.44
C GLN A 48 51.02 1.17 -24.58
N GLU A 49 50.64 1.56 -25.79
CA GLU A 49 49.38 2.26 -26.07
C GLU A 49 48.17 1.42 -25.63
N GLN A 50 48.17 0.11 -25.91
CA GLN A 50 47.12 -0.81 -25.43
C GLN A 50 47.09 -0.90 -23.91
N LEU A 51 48.25 -0.94 -23.25
CA LEU A 51 48.34 -0.98 -21.80
C LEU A 51 47.85 0.34 -21.17
N LEU A 52 48.15 1.48 -21.79
CA LEU A 52 47.65 2.79 -21.38
C LEU A 52 46.11 2.85 -21.51
N SER A 53 45.56 2.36 -22.62
CA SER A 53 44.10 2.28 -22.80
C SER A 53 43.43 1.41 -21.72
N LYS A 54 44.02 0.27 -21.35
CA LYS A 54 43.52 -0.57 -20.24
C LYS A 54 43.60 0.17 -18.91
N THR A 55 44.69 0.88 -18.67
CA THR A 55 44.91 1.68 -17.44
C THR A 55 43.88 2.80 -17.32
N ASP A 56 43.56 3.48 -18.43
CA ASP A 56 42.54 4.53 -18.47
C ASP A 56 41.15 4.00 -18.12
N LYS A 57 40.76 2.84 -18.68
CA LYS A 57 39.49 2.17 -18.32
C LYS A 57 39.43 1.79 -16.84
N GLN A 58 40.54 1.31 -16.27
CA GLN A 58 40.61 0.99 -14.85
C GLN A 58 40.54 2.24 -13.96
N LEU A 59 41.12 3.34 -14.41
CA LEU A 59 41.06 4.61 -13.70
C LEU A 59 39.63 5.16 -13.67
N GLU A 60 38.92 5.11 -14.80
CA GLU A 60 37.51 5.47 -14.89
C GLU A 60 36.65 4.61 -13.94
N ALA A 61 36.84 3.29 -13.97
CA ALA A 61 36.14 2.37 -13.08
C ALA A 61 36.40 2.68 -11.58
N LEU A 62 37.63 3.07 -11.22
CA LEU A 62 37.97 3.47 -9.85
C LEU A 62 37.35 4.81 -9.46
N GLU A 63 37.24 5.75 -10.39
CA GLU A 63 36.58 7.04 -10.15
C GLU A 63 35.08 6.84 -9.93
N GLN A 64 34.42 6.02 -10.76
CA GLN A 64 33.02 5.60 -10.55
C GLN A 64 32.81 4.91 -9.21
N LEU A 65 33.66 3.92 -8.88
CA LEU A 65 33.56 3.21 -7.60
C LEU A 65 33.75 4.15 -6.41
N THR A 66 34.65 5.13 -6.50
CA THR A 66 34.84 6.10 -5.41
C THR A 66 33.60 6.98 -5.25
N SER A 67 33.03 7.47 -6.36
CA SER A 67 31.79 8.26 -6.32
C SER A 67 30.64 7.46 -5.70
N ASN A 68 30.53 6.17 -6.02
CA ASN A 68 29.51 5.30 -5.45
C ASN A 68 29.68 5.11 -3.95
N VAL A 69 30.91 4.96 -3.47
CA VAL A 69 31.20 4.84 -2.03
C VAL A 69 30.90 6.16 -1.31
N GLU A 70 31.29 7.30 -1.88
CA GLU A 70 30.98 8.62 -1.33
C GLU A 70 29.46 8.84 -1.24
N PHE A 71 28.72 8.46 -2.28
CA PHE A 71 27.25 8.52 -2.27
C PHE A 71 26.64 7.55 -1.25
N ALA A 72 27.19 6.35 -1.09
CA ALA A 72 26.73 5.39 -0.07
C ALA A 72 26.97 5.89 1.36
N LEU A 73 28.08 6.61 1.60
CA LEU A 73 28.33 7.25 2.89
C LEU A 73 27.29 8.34 3.18
N ILE A 74 27.00 9.21 2.20
CA ILE A 74 25.94 10.22 2.33
C ILE A 74 24.59 9.57 2.58
N GLN A 75 24.24 8.51 1.84
CA GLN A 75 22.99 7.77 2.05
C GLN A 75 22.88 7.21 3.45
N LYS A 76 23.97 6.64 4.00
CA LYS A 76 24.01 6.16 5.38
C LYS A 76 23.71 7.29 6.36
N ASP A 77 24.34 8.46 6.18
CA ASP A 77 24.17 9.59 7.07
C ASP A 77 22.74 10.17 6.99
N VAL A 78 22.16 10.24 5.79
CA VAL A 78 20.75 10.63 5.58
C VAL A 78 19.80 9.64 6.25
N LEU A 79 20.03 8.34 6.10
CA LEU A 79 19.22 7.30 6.73
C LEU A 79 19.28 7.39 8.26
N TYR A 80 20.47 7.62 8.81
CA TYR A 80 20.65 7.82 10.24
C TYR A 80 19.94 9.09 10.75
N GLY A 81 20.03 10.19 10.01
CA GLY A 81 19.29 11.42 10.30
C GLY A 81 17.78 11.21 10.26
N LEU A 82 17.27 10.47 9.27
CA LEU A 82 15.84 10.13 9.19
C LEU A 82 15.39 9.24 10.35
N GLN A 83 16.21 8.27 10.76
CA GLN A 83 15.91 7.41 11.91
C GLN A 83 15.86 8.20 13.22
N GLN A 84 16.80 9.12 13.44
CA GLN A 84 16.75 10.03 14.59
C GLN A 84 15.52 10.93 14.53
N GLY A 85 15.25 11.54 13.38
CA GLY A 85 14.07 12.38 13.16
C GLY A 85 12.76 11.61 13.44
N ASN A 86 12.65 10.36 12.98
CA ASN A 86 11.50 9.51 13.25
C ASN A 86 11.34 9.22 14.76
N THR A 87 12.45 9.01 15.47
CA THR A 87 12.44 8.78 16.92
C THR A 87 11.92 10.02 17.67
N VAL A 88 12.39 11.21 17.29
CA VAL A 88 11.91 12.47 17.87
C VAL A 88 10.45 12.71 17.51
N LEU A 89 10.04 12.45 16.26
CA LEU A 89 8.65 12.56 15.84
C LEU A 89 7.74 11.63 16.65
N LYS A 90 8.17 10.41 16.95
CA LYS A 90 7.41 9.49 17.83
C LYS A 90 7.28 10.00 19.27
N GLN A 91 8.30 10.69 19.78
CA GLN A 91 8.21 11.34 21.09
C GLN A 91 7.21 12.49 21.07
N ILE A 92 7.28 13.37 20.07
CA ILE A 92 6.33 14.46 19.87
C ILE A 92 4.90 13.93 19.69
N GLU A 93 4.72 12.87 18.91
CA GLU A 93 3.42 12.22 18.71
C GLU A 93 2.85 11.69 20.03
N LYS A 94 3.70 11.14 20.90
CA LYS A 94 3.30 10.67 22.23
C LYS A 94 2.90 11.84 23.14
N GLU A 95 3.64 12.93 23.14
CA GLU A 95 3.31 14.14 23.92
C GLU A 95 2.00 14.78 23.42
N MET A 96 1.83 14.93 22.10
CA MET A 96 0.60 15.43 21.48
C MET A 96 -0.62 14.54 21.74
N SER A 97 -0.45 13.21 21.77
CA SER A 97 -1.56 12.31 22.07
C SER A 97 -2.00 12.37 23.53
N LEU A 98 -1.08 12.62 24.47
CA LEU A 98 -1.40 12.86 25.87
C LEU A 98 -2.15 14.19 26.07
N GLU A 99 -1.68 15.28 25.46
CA GLU A 99 -2.38 16.57 25.49
C GLU A 99 -3.80 16.47 24.91
N LYS A 100 -3.97 15.72 23.81
CA LYS A 100 -5.30 15.44 23.25
C LYS A 100 -6.17 14.61 24.20
N ALA A 101 -5.61 13.63 24.90
CA ALA A 101 -6.35 12.83 25.86
C ALA A 101 -6.80 13.66 27.08
N GLU A 102 -5.92 14.51 27.61
CA GLU A 102 -6.24 15.45 28.69
C GLU A 102 -7.35 16.43 28.28
N LYS A 103 -7.28 16.96 27.05
CA LYS A 103 -8.33 17.83 26.51
C LYS A 103 -9.68 17.10 26.42
N ILE A 104 -9.71 15.86 25.92
CA ILE A 104 -10.95 15.08 25.84
C ILE A 104 -11.50 14.78 27.24
N MET A 105 -10.65 14.45 28.21
CA MET A 105 -11.10 14.25 29.59
C MET A 105 -11.71 15.53 30.17
N GLY A 106 -11.06 16.68 30.01
CA GLY A 106 -11.62 17.97 30.45
C GLY A 106 -12.96 18.28 29.80
N ASP A 107 -13.04 18.17 28.46
CA ASP A 107 -14.29 18.39 27.72
C ASP A 107 -15.40 17.42 28.16
N THR A 108 -15.05 16.17 28.53
CA THR A 108 -16.00 15.15 29.01
C THR A 108 -16.46 15.41 30.44
N GLU A 109 -15.55 15.80 31.34
CA GLU A 109 -15.88 16.16 32.72
C GLU A 109 -16.82 17.38 32.76
N ASP A 110 -16.53 18.40 31.96
CA ASP A 110 -17.38 19.58 31.80
C ASP A 110 -18.75 19.20 31.24
N ALA A 111 -18.81 18.32 30.23
CA ALA A 111 -20.07 17.81 29.68
C ALA A 111 -20.89 17.02 30.72
N ILE A 112 -20.25 16.17 31.53
CA ILE A 112 -20.91 15.43 32.62
C ILE A 112 -21.42 16.38 33.70
N ALA A 113 -20.63 17.40 34.06
CA ALA A 113 -21.04 18.40 35.03
C ALA A 113 -22.25 19.20 34.54
N TYR A 114 -22.25 19.60 33.26
CA TYR A 114 -23.39 20.27 32.62
C TYR A 114 -24.64 19.37 32.58
N GLN A 115 -24.48 18.10 32.21
CA GLN A 115 -25.56 17.12 32.23
C GLN A 115 -26.19 17.02 33.63
N LYS A 116 -25.37 16.87 34.68
CA LYS A 116 -25.86 16.79 36.06
C LYS A 116 -26.57 18.06 36.52
N GLN A 117 -26.06 19.24 36.13
CA GLN A 117 -26.74 20.50 36.43
C GLN A 117 -28.09 20.59 35.72
N LEU A 118 -28.16 20.15 34.46
CA LEU A 118 -29.41 20.09 33.71
C LEU A 118 -30.40 19.12 34.35
N ASP A 119 -29.95 17.91 34.70
CA ASP A 119 -30.75 16.89 35.38
C ASP A 119 -31.30 17.46 36.70
N GLU A 120 -30.47 18.12 37.51
CA GLU A 120 -30.90 18.75 38.75
C GLU A 120 -31.94 19.86 38.53
N ILE A 121 -31.79 20.67 37.48
CA ILE A 121 -32.78 21.70 37.11
C ILE A 121 -34.10 21.06 36.68
N ILE A 122 -34.05 19.99 35.87
CA ILE A 122 -35.24 19.28 35.40
C ILE A 122 -35.95 18.63 36.59
N THR A 123 -35.24 17.90 37.44
CA THR A 123 -35.81 17.26 38.63
C THR A 123 -36.38 18.28 39.61
N ARG A 124 -35.72 19.44 39.81
CA ARG A 124 -36.25 20.52 40.68
C ARG A 124 -37.52 21.16 40.13
N ASN A 125 -37.72 21.17 38.81
CA ASN A 125 -38.89 21.77 38.18
C ASN A 125 -40.03 20.77 37.91
N MET A 126 -39.84 19.46 38.12
CA MET A 126 -40.88 18.45 37.99
C MET A 126 -41.76 18.36 39.25
N SER A 127 -43.06 18.15 39.07
CA SER A 127 -43.98 17.78 40.15
C SER A 127 -43.79 16.31 40.55
N ASN A 128 -44.17 15.94 41.77
CA ASN A 128 -44.14 14.54 42.21
C ASN A 128 -45.06 13.65 41.35
N GLU A 129 -46.22 14.16 40.93
CA GLU A 129 -47.14 13.42 40.03
C GLU A 129 -46.53 13.16 38.65
N ASP A 130 -45.72 14.10 38.13
CA ASP A 130 -45.03 13.94 36.85
C ASP A 130 -43.85 12.94 36.98
N GLN A 131 -43.21 12.87 38.15
CA GLN A 131 -42.17 11.87 38.42
C GLN A 131 -42.76 10.45 38.46
N ASP A 132 -43.88 10.27 39.17
CA ASP A 132 -44.57 8.98 39.26
C ASP A 132 -45.01 8.48 37.86
N ALA A 133 -45.54 9.36 37.01
CA ALA A 133 -45.94 9.02 35.65
C ALA A 133 -44.74 8.59 34.76
N VAL A 134 -43.59 9.26 34.91
CA VAL A 134 -42.36 8.89 34.19
C VAL A 134 -41.83 7.54 34.68
N ASP A 135 -41.87 7.27 35.97
CA ASP A 135 -41.45 5.99 36.54
C ASP A 135 -42.34 4.83 36.05
N GLU A 136 -43.66 5.03 35.96
CA GLU A 136 -44.58 4.05 35.38
C GLU A 136 -44.27 3.76 33.90
N GLU A 137 -44.02 4.79 33.08
CA GLU A 137 -43.64 4.63 31.68
C GLU A 137 -42.29 3.91 31.54
N PHE A 138 -41.32 4.24 32.40
CA PHE A 138 -40.03 3.59 32.43
C PHE A 138 -40.13 2.11 32.81
N GLU A 139 -40.99 1.76 33.77
CA GLU A 139 -41.26 0.36 34.11
C GLU A 139 -41.85 -0.43 32.94
N LEU A 140 -42.74 0.20 32.15
CA LEU A 140 -43.31 -0.42 30.95
C LEU A 140 -42.22 -0.67 29.91
N MET A 141 -41.37 0.32 29.59
CA MET A 141 -40.24 0.13 28.67
C MET A 141 -39.25 -0.93 29.15
N LEU A 142 -39.00 -1.02 30.46
CA LEU A 142 -38.16 -2.07 31.03
C LEU A 142 -38.76 -3.46 30.86
N ARG A 143 -40.08 -3.62 31.01
CA ARG A 143 -40.77 -4.90 30.78
C ARG A 143 -40.69 -5.29 29.31
N GLU A 144 -40.88 -4.34 28.40
CA GLU A 144 -40.77 -4.54 26.95
C GLU A 144 -39.34 -4.95 26.55
N ALA A 145 -38.32 -4.20 26.97
CA ALA A 145 -36.92 -4.51 26.67
C ALA A 145 -36.48 -5.87 27.24
N LYS A 146 -36.97 -6.25 28.43
CA LYS A 146 -36.73 -7.59 28.99
C LYS A 146 -37.44 -8.68 28.19
N ALA A 147 -38.66 -8.45 27.73
CA ALA A 147 -39.37 -9.40 26.88
C ALA A 147 -38.63 -9.60 25.55
N GLU A 148 -38.15 -8.52 24.93
CA GLU A 148 -37.35 -8.56 23.70
C GLU A 148 -36.03 -9.31 23.90
N GLN A 149 -35.31 -9.07 24.99
CA GLN A 149 -34.08 -9.81 25.32
C GLN A 149 -34.35 -11.31 25.55
N ARG A 150 -35.48 -11.67 26.17
CA ARG A 150 -35.86 -13.08 26.38
C ARG A 150 -36.20 -13.78 25.08
N VAL A 151 -36.88 -13.09 24.17
CA VAL A 151 -37.16 -13.59 22.81
C VAL A 151 -35.87 -13.78 22.02
N GLN A 152 -34.91 -12.86 22.11
CA GLN A 152 -33.58 -13.01 21.50
C GLN A 152 -32.76 -14.16 22.10
N GLN A 153 -32.96 -14.47 23.39
CA GLN A 153 -32.34 -15.61 24.07
C GLN A 153 -33.14 -16.92 23.91
N GLY A 154 -34.24 -16.93 23.15
CA GLY A 154 -35.04 -18.13 22.86
C GLY A 154 -35.93 -18.63 24.02
N LEU A 155 -36.15 -17.81 25.06
CA LEU A 155 -37.10 -18.12 26.12
C LEU A 155 -38.47 -17.50 25.80
N PRO A 156 -39.59 -18.23 26.01
CA PRO A 156 -40.92 -17.67 25.78
C PRO A 156 -41.22 -16.50 26.73
N PRO A 157 -41.98 -15.48 26.28
CA PRO A 157 -42.41 -14.38 27.12
C PRO A 157 -43.30 -14.91 28.26
N GLU A 158 -43.18 -14.29 29.43
CA GLU A 158 -43.83 -14.75 30.65
C GLU A 158 -45.36 -14.60 30.52
N GLY A 159 -46.10 -15.72 30.61
CA GLY A 159 -47.57 -15.72 30.73
C GLY A 159 -48.42 -16.50 29.70
N VAL A 160 -47.85 -17.29 28.77
CA VAL A 160 -48.66 -18.10 27.83
C VAL A 160 -48.43 -19.62 27.98
N PRO A 161 -49.46 -20.44 28.34
CA PRO A 161 -49.34 -21.89 28.37
C PRO A 161 -49.35 -22.50 26.95
N ALA A 162 -48.46 -23.46 26.70
CA ALA A 162 -48.27 -24.09 25.40
C ALA A 162 -49.45 -25.00 25.00
N MET A 163 -50.03 -24.78 23.82
CA MET A 163 -50.99 -25.69 23.17
C MET A 163 -50.32 -26.53 22.06
N PRO A 164 -50.85 -27.72 21.72
CA PRO A 164 -50.14 -28.75 20.93
C PRO A 164 -50.05 -28.44 19.43
N ASN A 165 -48.94 -28.84 18.80
CA ASN A 165 -48.64 -28.64 17.37
C ASN A 165 -49.60 -29.41 16.43
N ALA A 166 -50.13 -28.70 15.42
CA ALA A 166 -50.87 -29.29 14.30
C ALA A 166 -49.95 -29.53 13.07
N PRO A 167 -50.25 -30.51 12.18
CA PRO A 167 -49.29 -31.02 11.18
C PRO A 167 -49.06 -30.09 9.98
N ASN A 168 -47.79 -29.97 9.56
CA ASN A 168 -47.34 -29.29 8.33
C ASN A 168 -47.72 -30.06 7.07
N SER A 169 -48.63 -29.52 6.24
CA SER A 169 -48.66 -29.80 4.80
C SER A 169 -48.86 -28.49 4.03
N GLU A 170 -47.78 -27.99 3.43
CA GLU A 170 -47.83 -26.82 2.55
C GLU A 170 -48.31 -27.23 1.14
N PRO A 171 -49.27 -26.52 0.53
CA PRO A 171 -49.62 -26.72 -0.87
C PRO A 171 -48.59 -26.02 -1.77
N VAL A 172 -47.97 -26.79 -2.67
CA VAL A 172 -46.99 -26.29 -3.65
C VAL A 172 -47.69 -25.43 -4.70
N SER A 173 -47.51 -24.11 -4.62
CA SER A 173 -47.86 -23.16 -5.68
C SER A 173 -46.59 -22.81 -6.46
N SER A 174 -46.35 -23.50 -7.59
CA SER A 174 -45.29 -23.14 -8.54
C SER A 174 -45.90 -22.42 -9.75
N LEU A 175 -45.89 -21.09 -9.67
CA LEU A 175 -46.03 -20.21 -10.83
C LEU A 175 -44.76 -20.37 -11.70
N VAL A 176 -44.80 -21.22 -12.71
CA VAL A 176 -43.77 -21.28 -13.75
C VAL A 176 -44.23 -20.41 -14.92
N GLU A 177 -43.60 -19.25 -15.09
CA GLU A 177 -43.78 -18.44 -16.28
C GLU A 177 -43.23 -19.19 -17.51
N PRO A 178 -44.00 -19.32 -18.61
CA PRO A 178 -43.55 -20.06 -19.79
C PRO A 178 -42.44 -19.30 -20.52
N THR A 179 -41.33 -19.99 -20.77
CA THR A 179 -40.14 -19.51 -21.49
C THR A 179 -40.45 -19.11 -22.94
N GLU A 180 -39.68 -18.17 -23.49
CA GLU A 180 -39.93 -17.57 -24.82
C GLU A 180 -39.94 -18.59 -25.96
N GLU A 181 -39.22 -19.71 -25.83
CA GLU A 181 -39.19 -20.79 -26.82
C GLU A 181 -40.54 -21.51 -26.98
N GLU A 182 -41.32 -21.66 -25.90
CA GLU A 182 -42.67 -22.26 -25.98
C GLU A 182 -43.70 -21.32 -26.60
N LYS A 183 -43.52 -19.99 -26.45
CA LYS A 183 -44.38 -18.99 -27.11
C LYS A 183 -44.13 -18.98 -28.62
N GLU A 184 -42.88 -19.11 -29.05
CA GLU A 184 -42.51 -19.12 -30.47
C GLU A 184 -42.99 -20.40 -31.20
N LEU A 185 -42.92 -21.56 -30.53
CA LEU A 185 -43.46 -22.82 -31.05
C LEU A 185 -44.98 -22.77 -31.22
N LYS A 186 -45.72 -22.21 -30.25
CA LYS A 186 -47.18 -22.02 -30.34
C LYS A 186 -47.59 -20.99 -31.41
N ALA A 187 -46.75 -20.00 -31.70
CA ALA A 187 -46.99 -19.05 -32.79
C ALA A 187 -46.77 -19.69 -34.17
N LYS A 188 -45.72 -20.52 -34.33
CA LYS A 188 -45.43 -21.24 -35.58
C LYS A 188 -46.48 -22.31 -35.91
N THR A 189 -47.03 -23.00 -34.91
CA THR A 189 -48.11 -23.99 -35.14
C THR A 189 -49.41 -23.32 -35.57
N LYS A 190 -49.83 -22.22 -34.92
CA LYS A 190 -51.02 -21.45 -35.34
C LYS A 190 -50.90 -20.84 -36.74
N ALA A 191 -49.71 -20.38 -37.13
CA ALA A 191 -49.48 -19.85 -38.48
C ALA A 191 -49.57 -20.95 -39.56
N ARG A 192 -49.12 -22.17 -39.24
CA ARG A 192 -49.20 -23.33 -40.15
C ARG A 192 -50.63 -23.83 -40.32
N GLU A 193 -51.42 -23.87 -39.25
CA GLU A 193 -52.84 -24.23 -39.29
C GLU A 193 -53.66 -23.22 -40.10
N ARG A 194 -53.43 -21.91 -39.92
CA ARG A 194 -54.12 -20.87 -40.70
C ARG A 194 -53.78 -20.94 -42.19
N LYS A 195 -52.54 -21.30 -42.55
CA LYS A 195 -52.12 -21.49 -43.94
C LYS A 195 -52.68 -22.77 -44.56
N GLN A 196 -52.87 -23.83 -43.79
CA GLN A 196 -53.55 -25.05 -44.25
C GLN A 196 -55.06 -24.86 -44.43
N GLN A 197 -55.72 -24.07 -43.57
CA GLN A 197 -57.15 -23.76 -43.71
C GLN A 197 -57.46 -22.85 -44.93
N LEU A 198 -56.51 -21.98 -45.32
CA LEU A 198 -56.64 -21.13 -46.52
C LEU A 198 -56.29 -21.85 -47.84
N LEU A 199 -55.66 -23.02 -47.78
CA LEU A 199 -55.36 -23.87 -48.96
C LEU A 199 -56.37 -25.01 -49.14
N ALA A 200 -57.30 -25.19 -48.20
CA ALA A 200 -58.36 -26.20 -48.22
C ALA A 200 -59.77 -25.60 -48.38
N ALA A 201 -59.88 -24.32 -48.75
CA ALA A 201 -61.10 -23.61 -49.12
C ALA A 201 -60.96 -23.04 -50.54
#